data_AF-A0A9E2EKE3-F1
#
_entry.id   AF-A0A9E2EKE3-F1
#
_cell.length_a   1.000
_cell.length_b   1.000
_cell.length_c   1.000
_cell.angle_alpha   90.00
_cell.angle_beta   90.00
_cell.angle_gamma   90.00
#
_symmetry.space_group_name_H-M   'P 1'
#
loop_
_entity.id
_entity.type
_entity.pdbx_description
1 polymer ?
#
loop_
_entity_poly.entity_id
_entity_poly.type
_entity_poly.pdbx_seq_one_letter_code
_entity_poly.pdbx_strand_id
1 'polypeptide(L)'
;LIEIDTGMLNFYYKGSGNALVLEGDSVLVVNQSGLAPVPPRPHPRLVGTRPGMMSTEELQELLEQGEILEQQQDETGRTIVSVSNGRRTVSAIHEKRSARGFYPSVAAYRLDRLLELDMVPVTVVRKVRGADGSLQFLADKRSDEKKRSASGRGVGASCSLPDQWSAMYVFDVLIYNEGRTMQRMLYDPASWRLMLSEHGRAFARKKGRPKHLNTLSLEITDGWIRALGGLTDDLLAEKLGDVLDSRRLRALQTRRDELLASAPQTASR
;
A
#
# COMPACT_ATOMS: atom_id res chain seq x y z
N LEU A 1 -3.57 -6.99 -14.06
CA LEU A 1 -3.87 -5.72 -14.78
C LEU A 1 -2.64 -5.40 -15.62
N ILE A 2 -2.78 -5.23 -16.94
CA ILE A 2 -1.68 -4.79 -17.80
C ILE A 2 -2.06 -3.41 -18.31
N GLU A 3 -1.28 -2.40 -17.94
CA GLU A 3 -1.40 -1.07 -18.52
C GLU A 3 -0.60 -1.04 -19.82
N ILE A 4 -1.27 -0.68 -20.91
CA ILE A 4 -0.66 -0.66 -22.24
C ILE A 4 -0.54 0.79 -22.68
N ASP A 5 0.69 1.30 -22.70
CA ASP A 5 1.01 2.49 -23.48
C ASP A 5 1.43 2.03 -24.88
N THR A 6 0.60 2.36 -25.87
CA THR A 6 0.84 1.97 -27.27
C THR A 6 1.97 2.78 -27.91
N GLY A 7 2.58 3.75 -27.22
CA GLY A 7 3.67 4.57 -27.74
C GLY A 7 3.26 5.49 -28.90
N MET A 8 1.96 5.63 -29.14
CA MET A 8 1.41 6.44 -30.24
C MET A 8 1.43 7.94 -29.94
N LEU A 9 1.71 8.34 -28.69
CA LEU A 9 1.87 9.74 -28.33
C LEU A 9 3.18 10.29 -28.91
N ASN A 10 3.04 10.98 -30.05
CA ASN A 10 4.17 11.44 -30.87
C ASN A 10 5.17 12.32 -30.10
N PHE A 11 4.68 13.21 -29.24
CA PHE A 11 5.52 14.14 -28.48
C PHE A 11 6.52 13.44 -27.54
N TYR A 12 6.16 12.26 -27.00
CA TYR A 12 6.98 11.55 -26.01
C TYR A 12 7.71 10.34 -26.62
N TYR A 13 7.06 9.61 -27.53
CA TYR A 13 7.57 8.35 -28.08
C TYR A 13 7.95 8.43 -29.57
N LYS A 14 7.87 9.61 -30.19
CA LYS A 14 8.04 9.80 -31.64
C LYS A 14 7.11 8.92 -32.50
N GLY A 15 5.98 8.48 -31.93
CA GLY A 15 4.96 7.68 -32.62
C GLY A 15 5.35 6.22 -32.84
N SER A 16 6.13 5.62 -31.93
CA SER A 16 6.52 4.21 -32.01
C SER A 16 5.44 3.30 -31.44
N GLY A 17 4.63 2.69 -32.32
CA GLY A 17 3.59 1.74 -31.97
C GLY A 17 4.12 0.50 -31.25
N ASN A 18 3.49 0.18 -30.11
CA ASN A 18 3.72 -1.05 -29.36
C ASN A 18 2.41 -1.83 -29.24
N ALA A 19 2.50 -3.15 -29.29
CA ALA A 19 1.39 -4.07 -29.07
C ALA A 19 1.74 -5.06 -27.97
N LEU A 20 0.74 -5.43 -27.18
CA LEU A 20 0.82 -6.56 -26.26
C LEU A 20 0.33 -7.81 -26.98
N VAL A 21 1.16 -8.85 -27.04
CA VAL A 21 0.83 -10.15 -27.63
C VAL A 21 0.68 -11.17 -26.49
N LEU A 22 -0.47 -11.84 -26.47
CA LEU A 22 -0.79 -12.91 -25.54
C LEU A 22 -0.89 -14.21 -26.35
N GLU A 23 0.04 -15.14 -26.14
CA GLU A 23 0.08 -16.42 -26.87
C GLU A 23 0.38 -17.57 -25.91
N GLY A 24 -0.64 -18.40 -25.64
CA GLY A 24 -0.57 -19.38 -24.55
C GLY A 24 -0.31 -18.67 -23.22
N ASP A 25 0.72 -19.11 -22.50
CA ASP A 25 1.18 -18.49 -21.24
C ASP A 25 2.17 -17.33 -21.46
N SER A 26 2.49 -16.99 -22.72
CA SER A 26 3.43 -15.93 -23.07
C SER A 26 2.75 -14.57 -23.11
N VAL A 27 3.40 -13.59 -22.48
CA VAL A 27 3.03 -12.17 -22.56
C VAL A 27 4.23 -11.39 -23.07
N LEU A 28 4.12 -10.82 -24.27
CA LEU A 28 5.21 -10.10 -24.93
C LEU A 28 4.75 -8.73 -25.38
N VAL A 29 5.67 -7.77 -25.35
CA VAL A 29 5.53 -6.47 -25.98
C VAL A 29 6.30 -6.50 -27.29
N VAL A 30 5.59 -6.27 -28.39
CA VAL A 30 6.14 -6.15 -29.73
C VAL A 30 6.12 -4.70 -30.16
N ASN A 31 7.18 -4.26 -30.85
CA ASN A 31 7.30 -2.90 -31.35
C ASN A 31 7.20 -2.88 -32.88
N GLN A 32 6.53 -1.88 -33.44
CA GLN A 32 6.31 -1.74 -34.89
C GLN A 32 7.62 -1.66 -35.69
N SER A 33 8.74 -1.25 -35.09
CA SER A 33 10.05 -1.19 -35.73
C SER A 33 10.70 -2.57 -35.93
N GLY A 34 10.04 -3.66 -35.55
CA GLY A 34 10.56 -5.02 -35.71
C GLY A 34 11.65 -5.39 -34.72
N LEU A 35 11.77 -4.65 -33.61
CA LEU A 35 12.63 -5.03 -32.50
C LEU A 35 12.18 -6.37 -31.90
N ALA A 36 13.14 -7.12 -31.35
CA ALA A 36 12.85 -8.39 -30.70
C ALA A 36 11.76 -8.21 -29.62
N PRO A 37 10.75 -9.10 -29.56
CA PRO A 37 9.74 -9.07 -28.51
C PRO A 37 10.39 -9.11 -27.13
N VAL A 38 9.92 -8.27 -26.22
CA VAL A 38 10.43 -8.20 -24.85
C VAL A 38 9.30 -8.52 -23.86
N PRO A 39 9.59 -9.09 -22.68
CA PRO A 39 8.56 -9.20 -21.64
C PRO A 39 8.06 -7.81 -21.24
N PRO A 40 6.78 -7.68 -20.82
CA PRO A 40 6.26 -6.42 -20.30
C PRO A 40 7.08 -6.00 -19.08
N ARG A 41 7.31 -4.69 -18.97
CA ARG A 41 7.98 -4.14 -17.79
C ARG A 41 7.04 -4.25 -16.58
N PRO A 42 7.55 -4.58 -15.38
CA PRO A 42 6.76 -4.49 -14.17
C PRO A 42 6.20 -3.08 -14.02
N HIS A 43 4.90 -2.97 -13.72
CA HIS A 43 4.30 -1.67 -13.42
C HIS A 43 4.98 -1.10 -12.15
N PRO A 44 5.51 0.13 -12.19
CA PRO A 44 6.21 0.69 -11.04
C PRO A 44 5.23 0.90 -9.88
N ARG A 45 5.54 0.33 -8.71
CA ARG A 45 4.76 0.55 -7.49
C ARG A 45 4.90 2.00 -7.02
N LEU A 46 3.86 2.80 -7.24
CA LEU A 46 3.81 4.21 -6.85
C LEU A 46 2.61 4.50 -5.94
N VAL A 47 2.84 4.36 -4.64
CA VAL A 47 1.86 4.75 -3.60
C VAL A 47 2.13 6.19 -3.16
N GLY A 48 1.33 7.11 -3.71
CA GLY A 48 1.44 8.55 -3.50
C GLY A 48 2.41 9.25 -4.44
N THR A 49 2.07 10.46 -4.86
CA THR A 49 2.89 11.29 -5.73
C THR A 49 4.20 11.70 -5.02
N ARG A 50 5.34 11.46 -5.68
CA ARG A 50 6.69 11.68 -5.12
C ARG A 50 7.45 12.78 -5.89
N PRO A 51 8.32 13.56 -5.23
CA PRO A 51 9.17 14.53 -5.92
C PRO A 51 10.12 13.83 -6.93
N GLY A 52 10.19 14.38 -8.15
CA GLY A 52 11.20 13.99 -9.14
C GLY A 52 11.18 12.52 -9.58
N MET A 53 10.01 11.88 -9.60
CA MET A 53 9.83 10.45 -9.97
C MET A 53 10.70 9.48 -9.15
N MET A 54 10.89 9.79 -7.86
CA MET A 54 11.67 8.96 -6.95
C MET A 54 11.17 7.50 -6.90
N SER A 55 12.09 6.54 -7.02
CA SER A 55 11.75 5.12 -6.91
C SER A 55 11.31 4.75 -5.49
N THR A 56 10.77 3.54 -5.30
CA THR A 56 10.34 3.09 -3.97
C THR A 56 11.56 2.86 -3.07
N GLU A 57 12.65 2.38 -3.66
CA GLU A 57 13.93 2.11 -3.02
C GLU A 57 14.61 3.41 -2.61
N GLU A 58 14.66 4.40 -3.51
CA GLU A 58 15.19 5.73 -3.20
C GLU A 58 14.39 6.41 -2.07
N LEU A 59 13.07 6.26 -2.07
CA LEU A 59 12.22 6.81 -1.01
C LEU A 59 12.44 6.10 0.31
N GLN A 60 12.57 4.77 0.28
CA GLN A 60 12.84 3.98 1.48
C GLN A 60 14.19 4.38 2.08
N GLU A 61 15.25 4.46 1.27
CA GLU A 61 16.57 4.90 1.70
C GLU A 61 16.54 6.32 2.27
N LEU A 62 15.83 7.24 1.62
CA LEU A 62 15.66 8.60 2.12
C LEU A 62 14.99 8.62 3.50
N LEU A 63 13.92 7.85 3.72
CA LEU A 63 13.27 7.80 5.03
C LEU A 63 14.13 7.10 6.09
N GLU A 64 14.92 6.10 5.70
CA GLU A 64 15.78 5.33 6.59
C GLU A 64 17.02 6.10 7.02
N GLN A 65 17.60 6.93 6.16
CA GLN A 65 18.93 7.50 6.34
C GLN A 65 18.96 9.04 6.32
N GLY A 66 17.99 9.67 5.66
CA GLY A 66 17.95 11.12 5.48
C GLY A 66 17.94 11.92 6.78
N GLU A 67 18.47 13.14 6.68
CA GLU A 67 18.53 14.11 7.77
C GLU A 67 17.12 14.60 8.11
N ILE A 68 16.80 14.63 9.41
CA ILE A 68 15.55 15.19 9.91
C ILE A 68 15.75 16.69 10.09
N LEU A 69 15.20 17.49 9.17
CA LEU A 69 15.34 18.95 9.18
C LEU A 69 14.37 19.59 10.19
N GLU A 70 13.10 19.22 10.08
CA GLU A 70 12.01 19.86 10.82
C GLU A 70 11.05 18.82 11.40
N GLN A 71 10.38 19.20 12.48
CA GLN A 71 9.31 18.42 13.08
C GLN A 71 8.24 19.37 13.61
N GLN A 72 7.00 19.14 13.21
CA GLN A 72 5.84 19.91 13.62
C GLN A 72 4.65 19.01 13.93
N GLN A 73 3.62 19.56 14.57
CA GLN A 73 2.32 18.90 14.65
C GLN A 73 1.36 19.54 13.67
N ASP A 74 0.58 18.73 12.97
CA ASP A 74 -0.51 19.24 12.13
C ASP A 74 -1.80 19.46 12.94
N GLU A 75 -2.82 20.00 12.29
CA GLU A 75 -4.14 20.29 12.88
C GLU A 75 -4.85 19.05 13.48
N THR A 76 -4.42 17.85 13.09
CA THR A 76 -4.96 16.58 13.59
C THR A 76 -4.11 15.96 14.70
N GLY A 77 -3.06 16.66 15.14
CA GLY A 77 -2.12 16.21 16.17
C GLY A 77 -1.06 15.22 15.67
N ARG A 78 -0.95 15.00 14.35
CA ARG A 78 0.08 14.12 13.78
C ARG A 78 1.43 14.80 13.85
N THR A 79 2.45 14.05 14.24
CA THR A 79 3.83 14.53 14.16
C THR A 79 4.32 14.38 12.72
N ILE A 80 4.52 15.50 12.03
CA ILE A 80 5.05 15.54 10.66
C ILE A 80 6.52 15.93 10.72
N VAL A 81 7.35 15.23 9.97
CA VAL A 81 8.79 15.52 9.83
C VAL A 81 9.17 15.75 8.38
N SER A 82 10.16 16.63 8.18
CA SER A 82 10.80 16.85 6.89
C SER A 82 12.11 16.06 6.84
N VAL A 83 12.26 15.19 5.84
CA VAL A 83 13.44 14.31 5.68
C VAL A 83 14.16 14.67 4.39
N SER A 84 15.46 14.89 4.44
CA SER A 84 16.25 15.32 3.29
C SER A 84 17.53 14.51 3.11
N ASN A 85 17.97 14.35 1.86
CA ASN A 85 19.31 13.87 1.49
C ASN A 85 20.16 14.96 0.82
N GLY A 86 19.80 16.23 1.03
CA GLY A 86 20.45 17.40 0.42
C GLY A 86 20.04 17.68 -1.03
N ARG A 87 19.50 16.70 -1.77
CA ARG A 87 18.95 16.89 -3.13
C ARG A 87 17.43 16.95 -3.16
N ARG A 88 16.79 16.09 -2.38
CA ARG A 88 15.34 15.97 -2.32
C ARG A 88 14.90 16.00 -0.86
N THR A 89 13.74 16.60 -0.62
CA THR A 89 13.10 16.65 0.69
C THR A 89 11.70 16.08 0.56
N VAL A 90 11.30 15.26 1.53
CA VAL A 90 9.95 14.67 1.61
C VAL A 90 9.36 14.85 2.99
N SER A 91 8.03 14.93 3.05
CA SER A 91 7.28 14.90 4.31
C SER A 91 7.02 13.46 4.74
N ALA A 92 7.06 13.19 6.05
CA ALA A 92 6.69 11.90 6.62
C ALA A 92 5.92 12.05 7.94
N ILE A 93 5.00 11.13 8.20
CA ILE A 93 4.33 10.99 9.50
C ILE A 93 5.24 10.18 10.42
N HIS A 94 5.56 10.73 11.58
CA HIS A 94 6.26 10.01 12.64
C HIS A 94 5.27 9.45 13.66
N GLU A 95 5.16 8.12 13.71
CA GLU A 95 4.41 7.41 14.74
C GLU A 95 5.37 6.89 15.80
N LYS A 96 5.27 7.43 17.02
CA LYS A 96 6.06 6.95 18.16
C LYS A 96 5.68 5.51 18.48
N ARG A 97 6.68 4.68 18.77
CA ARG A 97 6.49 3.28 19.16
C ARG A 97 5.77 3.19 20.52
N SER A 98 4.73 2.37 20.58
CA SER A 98 3.97 2.12 21.82
C SER A 98 4.50 0.95 22.66
N ALA A 99 5.19 -0.01 22.06
CA ALA A 99 5.79 -1.15 22.76
C ALA A 99 7.06 -1.64 22.05
N ARG A 100 8.01 -2.21 22.79
CA ARG A 100 9.27 -2.74 22.22
C ARG A 100 8.99 -3.78 21.13
N GLY A 101 9.67 -3.65 19.98
CA GLY A 101 9.52 -4.58 18.85
C GLY A 101 8.15 -4.55 18.16
N PHE A 102 7.33 -3.52 18.40
CA PHE A 102 6.00 -3.41 17.80
C PHE A 102 5.88 -2.16 16.93
N TYR A 103 5.88 -2.36 15.60
CA TYR A 103 5.82 -1.29 14.59
C TYR A 103 4.71 -1.59 13.58
N PRO A 104 3.43 -1.37 13.95
CA PRO A 104 2.30 -1.83 13.14
C PRO A 104 2.21 -1.15 11.77
N SER A 105 2.63 0.12 11.63
CA SER A 105 2.64 0.80 10.32
C SER A 105 3.71 0.24 9.37
N VAL A 106 4.86 -0.19 9.89
CA VAL A 106 5.88 -0.91 9.11
C VAL A 106 5.36 -2.29 8.74
N ALA A 107 4.72 -3.00 9.67
CA ALA A 107 4.12 -4.30 9.40
C ALA A 107 3.02 -4.23 8.32
N ALA A 108 2.16 -3.19 8.37
CA ALA A 108 1.15 -2.95 7.34
C ALA A 108 1.77 -2.68 5.97
N TYR A 109 2.83 -1.86 5.89
CA TYR A 109 3.54 -1.60 4.64
C TYR A 109 4.15 -2.87 4.04
N ARG A 110 4.83 -3.67 4.86
CA ARG A 110 5.43 -4.94 4.40
C ARG A 110 4.36 -5.94 3.97
N LEU A 111 3.24 -6.03 4.69
CA LEU A 111 2.14 -6.92 4.34
C LEU A 111 1.41 -6.47 3.06
N ASP A 112 1.19 -5.17 2.89
CA ASP A 112 0.66 -4.59 1.64
C ASP A 112 1.53 -4.96 0.43
N ARG A 113 2.86 -4.98 0.59
CA ARG A 113 3.78 -5.43 -0.45
C ARG A 113 3.69 -6.92 -0.75
N LEU A 114 3.50 -7.77 0.26
CA LEU A 114 3.31 -9.21 0.06
C LEU A 114 1.98 -9.54 -0.65
N LEU A 115 0.99 -8.65 -0.48
CA LEU A 115 -0.34 -8.77 -1.08
C LEU A 115 -0.48 -7.99 -2.41
N GLU A 116 0.54 -7.23 -2.81
CA GLU A 116 0.56 -6.38 -4.01
C GLU A 116 -0.63 -5.40 -4.10
N LEU A 117 -1.07 -4.86 -2.97
CA LEU A 117 -2.25 -3.97 -2.91
C LEU A 117 -1.94 -2.54 -3.37
N ASP A 118 -0.70 -2.09 -3.20
CA ASP A 118 -0.24 -0.74 -3.52
C ASP A 118 -1.07 0.36 -2.85
N MET A 119 -1.43 0.16 -1.57
CA MET A 119 -2.23 1.09 -0.79
C MET A 119 -1.48 1.70 0.39
N VAL A 120 -0.45 1.05 0.93
CA VAL A 120 0.29 1.60 2.08
C VAL A 120 1.56 2.34 1.60
N PRO A 121 1.70 3.65 1.90
CA PRO A 121 2.91 4.40 1.57
C PRO A 121 4.16 3.80 2.22
N VAL A 122 5.33 4.09 1.64
CA VAL A 122 6.62 3.59 2.15
C VAL A 122 6.75 3.93 3.62
N THR A 123 6.97 2.90 4.44
CA THR A 123 7.01 3.03 5.89
C THR A 123 8.19 2.25 6.47
N VAL A 124 9.02 2.92 7.26
CA VAL A 124 10.30 2.39 7.77
C VAL A 124 10.38 2.53 9.28
N VAL A 125 11.15 1.66 9.93
CA VAL A 125 11.54 1.87 11.34
C VAL A 125 12.56 2.99 11.39
N ARG A 126 12.33 4.00 12.23
CA ARG A 126 13.26 5.15 12.36
C ARG A 126 13.17 5.73 13.77
N LYS A 127 14.32 6.16 14.27
CA LYS A 127 14.39 6.96 15.50
C LYS A 127 14.41 8.44 15.12
N VAL A 128 13.49 9.22 15.66
CA VAL A 128 13.42 10.67 15.44
C VAL A 128 13.56 11.38 16.78
N ARG A 129 14.58 12.24 16.89
CA ARG A 129 14.88 13.02 18.11
C ARG A 129 14.86 12.16 19.39
N GLY A 130 15.49 10.98 19.32
CA GLY A 130 15.59 10.04 20.44
C GLY A 130 14.39 9.10 20.62
N ALA A 131 13.25 9.36 20.00
CA ALA A 131 12.06 8.50 20.10
C ALA A 131 12.09 7.40 19.02
N ASP A 132 12.03 6.13 19.46
CA ASP A 132 11.81 5.00 18.56
C ASP A 132 10.40 5.07 17.95
N GLY A 133 10.28 4.79 16.65
CA GLY A 133 9.01 4.84 15.95
C GLY A 133 9.11 4.36 14.51
N SER A 134 8.14 4.79 13.71
CA SER A 134 8.15 4.61 12.26
C SER A 134 7.97 5.93 11.54
N LEU A 135 8.60 6.06 10.37
CA LEU A 135 8.31 7.11 9.40
C LEU A 135 7.54 6.54 8.24
N GLN A 136 6.37 7.11 7.97
CA GLN A 136 5.56 6.80 6.79
C GLN A 136 5.56 8.00 5.85
N PHE A 137 5.87 7.77 4.57
CA PHE A 137 5.82 8.81 3.55
C PHE A 137 4.46 9.51 3.51
N LEU A 138 4.48 10.84 3.47
CA LEU A 138 3.30 11.68 3.33
C LEU A 138 3.39 12.50 2.06
N ALA A 139 2.58 12.13 1.05
CA ALA A 139 2.53 12.87 -0.20
C ALA A 139 2.07 14.32 0.04
N ASP A 140 2.78 15.29 -0.56
CA ASP A 140 2.46 16.72 -0.41
C ASP A 140 1.08 17.02 -1.01
N LYS A 141 0.83 16.50 -2.21
CA LYS A 141 -0.48 16.56 -2.86
C LYS A 141 -1.33 15.35 -2.44
N ARG A 142 -2.31 15.60 -1.57
CA ARG A 142 -3.25 14.59 -1.07
C ARG A 142 -4.60 15.20 -0.74
N SER A 143 -5.66 14.40 -0.82
CA SER A 143 -6.96 14.69 -0.22
C SER A 143 -7.34 13.56 0.73
N ASP A 144 -7.93 13.86 1.88
CA ASP A 144 -8.55 12.83 2.71
C ASP A 144 -9.98 12.50 2.23
N GLU A 145 -10.54 11.39 2.72
CA GLU A 145 -11.90 10.94 2.38
C GLU A 145 -12.97 11.94 2.80
N LYS A 146 -12.76 12.67 3.90
CA LYS A 146 -13.71 13.69 4.37
C LYS A 146 -13.85 14.80 3.32
N LYS A 147 -12.72 15.30 2.79
CA LYS A 147 -12.68 16.30 1.71
C LYS A 147 -13.18 15.74 0.38
N ARG A 148 -12.79 14.51 0.03
CA ARG A 148 -13.23 13.86 -1.22
C ARG A 148 -14.74 13.70 -1.25
N SER A 149 -15.32 13.07 -0.22
CA SER A 149 -16.76 12.82 -0.13
C SER A 149 -17.56 14.12 -0.13
N ALA A 150 -17.10 15.16 0.59
CA ALA A 150 -17.79 16.46 0.63
C ALA A 150 -17.78 17.20 -0.73
N SER A 151 -16.74 17.01 -1.53
CA SER A 151 -16.60 17.65 -2.84
C SER A 151 -17.17 16.84 -4.00
N GLY A 152 -17.60 15.59 -3.78
CA GLY A 152 -18.08 14.68 -4.82
C GLY A 152 -17.01 14.25 -5.84
N ARG A 153 -15.73 14.54 -5.57
CA ARG A 153 -14.63 14.22 -6.49
C ARG A 153 -14.26 12.73 -6.45
N GLY A 154 -13.55 12.27 -7.47
CA GLY A 154 -13.11 10.87 -7.63
C GLY A 154 -13.90 10.05 -8.66
N VAL A 155 -14.84 10.66 -9.39
CA VAL A 155 -15.61 10.00 -10.46
C VAL A 155 -14.71 9.51 -11.61
N GLY A 156 -13.59 10.19 -11.87
CA GLY A 156 -12.59 9.81 -12.86
C GLY A 156 -11.42 9.00 -12.29
N ALA A 157 -11.62 8.26 -11.20
CA ALA A 157 -10.57 7.43 -10.63
C ALA A 157 -10.14 6.33 -11.62
N SER A 158 -8.83 6.13 -11.74
CA SER A 158 -8.25 5.08 -12.59
C SER A 158 -8.70 3.67 -12.17
N CYS A 159 -8.94 3.47 -10.88
CA CYS A 159 -9.62 2.30 -10.32
C CYS A 159 -10.91 2.74 -9.61
N SER A 160 -11.98 1.96 -9.77
CA SER A 160 -13.26 2.17 -9.07
C SER A 160 -13.06 2.39 -7.57
N LEU A 161 -13.62 3.46 -7.01
CA LEU A 161 -13.55 3.73 -5.57
C LEU A 161 -14.17 2.60 -4.73
N PRO A 162 -15.35 2.04 -5.08
CA PRO A 162 -15.88 0.83 -4.43
C PRO A 162 -14.91 -0.35 -4.36
N ASP A 163 -14.14 -0.60 -5.41
CA ASP A 163 -13.19 -1.72 -5.46
C ASP A 163 -12.01 -1.45 -4.52
N GLN A 164 -11.52 -0.20 -4.52
CA GLN A 164 -10.47 0.25 -3.61
C GLN A 164 -10.92 0.15 -2.14
N TRP A 165 -12.16 0.52 -1.82
CA TRP A 165 -12.72 0.37 -0.47
C TRP A 165 -12.89 -1.09 -0.08
N SER A 166 -13.35 -1.94 -1.01
CA SER A 166 -13.50 -3.37 -0.77
C SER A 166 -12.16 -4.01 -0.42
N ALA A 167 -11.10 -3.68 -1.17
CA ALA A 167 -9.75 -4.12 -0.86
C ALA A 167 -9.25 -3.57 0.50
N MET A 168 -9.51 -2.30 0.81
CA MET A 168 -9.21 -1.72 2.12
C MET A 168 -9.91 -2.49 3.25
N TYR A 169 -11.18 -2.87 3.09
CA TYR A 169 -11.91 -3.59 4.13
C TYR A 169 -11.35 -4.99 4.39
N VAL A 170 -11.00 -5.75 3.34
CA VAL A 170 -10.33 -7.05 3.50
C VAL A 170 -8.99 -6.87 4.21
N PHE A 171 -8.20 -5.87 3.80
CA PHE A 171 -6.92 -5.57 4.43
C PHE A 171 -7.08 -5.15 5.90
N ASP A 172 -8.03 -4.27 6.22
CA ASP A 172 -8.32 -3.82 7.58
C ASP A 172 -8.83 -4.96 8.48
N VAL A 173 -9.58 -5.92 7.94
CA VAL A 173 -9.93 -7.15 8.66
C VAL A 173 -8.68 -8.01 8.91
N LEU A 174 -7.88 -8.27 7.88
CA LEU A 174 -6.66 -9.08 7.98
C LEU A 174 -5.72 -8.52 9.07
N ILE A 175 -5.52 -7.20 9.08
CA ILE A 175 -4.67 -6.53 10.08
C ILE A 175 -5.43 -6.16 11.36
N TYR A 176 -6.74 -6.40 11.48
CA TYR A 176 -7.58 -6.00 12.62
C TYR A 176 -7.33 -4.53 12.98
N ASN A 177 -7.52 -3.67 11.98
CA ASN A 177 -7.36 -2.24 12.14
C ASN A 177 -8.55 -1.68 12.91
N GLU A 178 -8.37 -1.23 14.15
CA GLU A 178 -9.43 -0.54 14.91
C GLU A 178 -9.38 0.99 14.73
N GLY A 179 -8.43 1.48 13.92
CA GLY A 179 -8.11 2.90 13.79
C GLY A 179 -8.42 3.53 12.44
N ARG A 180 -9.18 2.86 11.54
CA ARG A 180 -9.57 3.44 10.26
C ARG A 180 -10.52 4.62 10.47
N THR A 181 -10.17 5.77 9.88
CA THR A 181 -10.98 6.98 9.86
C THR A 181 -10.89 7.64 8.48
N MET A 182 -11.81 8.55 8.17
CA MET A 182 -11.79 9.29 6.89
C MET A 182 -10.50 10.10 6.69
N GLN A 183 -9.87 10.57 7.77
CA GLN A 183 -8.61 11.33 7.73
C GLN A 183 -7.38 10.46 7.40
N ARG A 184 -7.52 9.13 7.56
CA ARG A 184 -6.49 8.12 7.30
C ARG A 184 -6.71 7.36 5.99
N MET A 185 -7.73 7.77 5.24
CA MET A 185 -7.99 7.39 3.87
C MET A 185 -7.57 8.57 3.02
N LEU A 186 -6.33 8.54 2.54
CA LEU A 186 -5.76 9.59 1.71
C LEU A 186 -5.92 9.20 0.25
N TYR A 187 -6.00 10.17 -0.65
CA TYR A 187 -6.08 9.96 -2.09
C TYR A 187 -5.05 10.82 -2.78
N ASP A 188 -4.42 10.24 -3.80
CA ASP A 188 -3.65 11.01 -4.77
C ASP A 188 -4.64 11.72 -5.71
N PRO A 189 -4.76 13.06 -5.69
CA PRO A 189 -5.79 13.75 -6.47
C PRO A 189 -5.63 13.60 -7.99
N ALA A 190 -4.45 13.19 -8.48
CA ALA A 190 -4.20 12.98 -9.90
C ALA A 190 -4.86 11.69 -10.42
N SER A 191 -4.86 10.62 -9.62
CA SER A 191 -5.30 9.28 -10.02
C SER A 191 -6.49 8.74 -9.21
N TRP A 192 -6.79 9.40 -8.10
CA TRP A 192 -7.71 8.97 -7.03
C TRP A 192 -7.42 7.57 -6.50
N ARG A 193 -6.13 7.17 -6.52
CA ARG A 193 -5.67 5.97 -5.82
C ARG A 193 -5.65 6.21 -4.32
N LEU A 194 -6.27 5.28 -3.58
CA LEU A 194 -6.38 5.25 -2.14
C LEU A 194 -5.04 4.89 -1.51
N MET A 195 -4.66 5.68 -0.52
CA MET A 195 -3.49 5.50 0.32
C MET A 195 -3.94 5.39 1.77
N LEU A 196 -3.52 4.32 2.43
CA LEU A 196 -3.89 4.03 3.80
C LEU A 196 -2.76 4.48 4.72
N SER A 197 -3.04 5.50 5.54
CA SER A 197 -2.07 6.02 6.50
C SER A 197 -2.33 5.51 7.92
N GLU A 198 -1.29 5.56 8.75
CA GLU A 198 -1.34 5.40 10.21
C GLU A 198 -2.04 4.11 10.69
N HIS A 199 -1.26 3.04 10.86
CA HIS A 199 -1.76 1.74 11.33
C HIS A 199 -1.46 1.48 12.81
N GLY A 200 -1.18 2.51 13.62
CA GLY A 200 -0.88 2.40 15.06
C GLY A 200 -1.88 1.59 15.90
N ARG A 201 -3.13 1.43 15.44
CA ARG A 201 -4.20 0.63 16.09
C ARG A 201 -4.54 -0.68 15.36
N ALA A 202 -3.62 -1.18 14.54
CA ALA A 202 -3.71 -2.49 13.89
C ALA A 202 -2.95 -3.58 14.67
N PHE A 203 -3.06 -4.82 14.17
CA PHE A 203 -2.40 -6.02 14.67
C PHE A 203 -2.71 -6.31 16.14
N ALA A 204 -3.98 -6.18 16.53
CA ALA A 204 -4.45 -6.68 17.81
C ALA A 204 -4.19 -8.18 17.94
N ARG A 205 -3.97 -8.65 19.17
CA ARG A 205 -3.84 -10.09 19.51
C ARG A 205 -5.21 -10.77 19.59
N LYS A 206 -6.10 -10.44 18.64
CA LYS A 206 -7.49 -10.89 18.56
C LYS A 206 -7.72 -11.62 17.24
N LYS A 207 -8.65 -12.56 17.27
CA LYS A 207 -9.17 -13.27 16.09
C LYS A 207 -10.44 -12.56 15.58
N GLY A 208 -10.96 -13.00 14.43
CA GLY A 208 -12.14 -12.43 13.81
C GLY A 208 -11.91 -11.00 13.30
N ARG A 209 -13.00 -10.24 13.25
CA ARG A 209 -13.05 -8.90 12.63
C ARG A 209 -13.11 -7.80 13.69
N PRO A 210 -12.59 -6.59 13.42
CA PRO A 210 -12.82 -5.44 14.28
C PRO A 210 -14.32 -5.08 14.30
N LYS A 211 -14.79 -4.49 15.41
CA LYS A 211 -16.23 -4.27 15.68
C LYS A 211 -16.96 -3.54 14.56
N HIS A 212 -16.32 -2.60 13.87
CA HIS A 212 -16.95 -1.81 12.80
C HIS A 212 -17.00 -2.53 11.44
N LEU A 213 -16.37 -3.71 11.30
CA LEU A 213 -16.38 -4.53 10.09
C LEU A 213 -16.98 -5.92 10.32
N ASN A 214 -17.54 -6.19 11.51
CA ASN A 214 -18.02 -7.53 11.86
C ASN A 214 -19.27 -7.97 11.09
N THR A 215 -20.11 -7.02 10.66
CA THR A 215 -21.32 -7.27 9.86
C THR A 215 -21.12 -7.01 8.36
N LEU A 216 -19.96 -6.49 7.96
CA LEU A 216 -19.70 -6.17 6.57
C LEU A 216 -19.55 -7.46 5.75
N SER A 217 -20.33 -7.59 4.67
CA SER A 217 -20.10 -8.66 3.70
C SER A 217 -18.80 -8.37 2.94
N LEU A 218 -17.85 -9.30 2.99
CA LEU A 218 -16.58 -9.18 2.27
C LEU A 218 -16.61 -10.10 1.08
N GLU A 219 -16.30 -9.57 -0.10
CA GLU A 219 -16.10 -10.37 -1.29
C GLU A 219 -14.64 -10.84 -1.35
N ILE A 220 -14.43 -12.13 -1.07
CA ILE A 220 -13.12 -12.77 -1.16
C ILE A 220 -13.00 -13.40 -2.54
N THR A 221 -12.46 -12.63 -3.49
CA THR A 221 -12.24 -13.06 -4.88
C THR A 221 -11.09 -14.07 -4.98
N ASP A 222 -10.95 -14.75 -6.13
CA ASP A 222 -9.82 -15.65 -6.39
C ASP A 222 -8.45 -14.97 -6.25
N GLY A 223 -8.39 -13.66 -6.55
CA GLY A 223 -7.19 -12.85 -6.31
C GLY A 223 -6.81 -12.80 -4.84
N TRP A 224 -7.79 -12.57 -3.96
CA TRP A 224 -7.59 -12.62 -2.51
C TRP A 224 -7.25 -14.03 -2.03
N ILE A 225 -7.89 -15.08 -2.56
CA ILE A 225 -7.57 -16.46 -2.19
C ILE A 225 -6.10 -16.77 -2.49
N ARG A 226 -5.62 -16.44 -3.69
CA ARG A 226 -4.22 -16.63 -4.07
C ARG A 226 -3.27 -15.79 -3.21
N ALA A 227 -3.56 -14.51 -3.04
CA ALA A 227 -2.70 -13.60 -2.26
C ALA A 227 -2.61 -14.02 -0.79
N LEU A 228 -3.75 -14.32 -0.15
CA LEU A 228 -3.81 -14.80 1.23
C LEU A 228 -3.16 -16.18 1.37
N GLY A 229 -3.39 -17.09 0.43
CA GLY A 229 -2.77 -18.42 0.42
C GLY A 229 -1.24 -18.38 0.28
N GLY A 230 -0.70 -17.36 -0.39
CA GLY A 230 0.74 -17.12 -0.49
C GLY A 230 1.39 -16.61 0.80
N LEU A 231 0.61 -16.11 1.76
CA LEU A 231 1.11 -15.63 3.04
C LEU A 231 1.38 -16.80 4.01
N THR A 232 2.38 -17.64 3.73
CA THR A 232 2.71 -18.78 4.61
C THR A 232 3.14 -18.33 6.01
N ASP A 233 3.03 -19.23 6.99
CA ASP A 233 3.43 -18.92 8.38
C ASP A 233 4.91 -18.54 8.49
N ASP A 234 5.77 -19.24 7.76
CA ASP A 234 7.20 -18.97 7.68
C ASP A 234 7.49 -17.60 7.03
N LEU A 235 6.79 -17.29 5.93
CA LEU A 235 6.94 -15.99 5.26
C LEU A 235 6.52 -14.83 6.18
N LEU A 236 5.41 -14.98 6.91
CA LEU A 236 4.96 -13.97 7.86
C LEU A 236 5.95 -13.82 9.03
N ALA A 237 6.51 -14.92 9.54
CA ALA A 237 7.52 -14.88 10.59
C ALA A 237 8.81 -14.19 10.09
N GLU A 238 9.28 -14.54 8.89
CA GLU A 238 10.48 -13.95 8.28
C GLU A 238 10.32 -12.45 8.02
N LYS A 239 9.20 -12.03 7.42
CA LYS A 239 9.02 -10.64 6.97
C LYS A 239 8.52 -9.70 8.06
N LEU A 240 7.88 -10.20 9.10
CA LEU A 240 7.21 -9.38 10.12
C LEU A 240 7.66 -9.66 11.56
N GLY A 241 8.50 -10.66 11.82
CA GLY A 241 8.88 -11.07 13.18
C GLY A 241 9.74 -10.05 13.96
N ASP A 242 10.38 -9.12 13.27
CA ASP A 242 11.11 -7.98 13.87
C ASP A 242 10.17 -6.82 14.25
N VAL A 243 8.96 -6.77 13.68
CA VAL A 243 7.98 -5.67 13.89
C VAL A 243 6.67 -6.11 14.55
N LEU A 244 6.43 -7.41 14.70
CA LEU A 244 5.30 -8.02 15.38
C LEU A 244 5.77 -9.17 16.28
N ASP A 245 5.29 -9.20 17.53
CA ASP A 245 5.54 -10.34 18.41
C ASP A 245 4.82 -11.62 17.96
N SER A 246 5.25 -12.76 18.48
CA SER A 246 4.72 -14.08 18.12
C SER A 246 3.22 -14.26 18.38
N ARG A 247 2.64 -13.55 19.36
CA ARG A 247 1.18 -13.63 19.62
C ARG A 247 0.40 -12.87 18.55
N ARG A 248 0.93 -11.75 18.07
CA ARG A 248 0.35 -10.95 16.98
C ARG A 248 0.47 -11.65 15.64
N LEU A 249 1.61 -12.31 15.36
CA LEU A 249 1.79 -13.16 14.18
C LEU A 249 0.75 -14.28 14.15
N ARG A 250 0.59 -15.02 15.27
CA ARG A 250 -0.44 -16.07 15.36
C ARG A 250 -1.86 -15.53 15.14
N ALA A 251 -2.18 -14.36 15.68
CA ALA A 251 -3.47 -13.74 15.44
C ALA A 251 -3.65 -13.33 13.97
N LEU A 252 -2.61 -12.85 13.29
CA LEU A 252 -2.62 -12.53 11.86
C LEU A 252 -2.86 -13.79 11.01
N GLN A 253 -2.13 -14.86 11.30
CA GLN A 253 -2.30 -16.17 10.65
C GLN A 253 -3.73 -16.69 10.80
N THR A 254 -4.28 -16.64 12.02
CA THR A 254 -5.68 -17.06 12.22
C THR A 254 -6.68 -16.22 11.41
N ARG A 255 -6.48 -14.90 11.33
CA ARG A 255 -7.36 -14.03 10.52
C ARG A 255 -7.24 -14.30 9.02
N ARG A 256 -6.02 -14.60 8.52
CA ARG A 256 -5.81 -15.07 7.14
C ARG A 256 -6.62 -16.34 6.89
N ASP A 257 -6.54 -17.31 7.78
CA ASP A 257 -7.24 -18.60 7.62
C ASP A 257 -8.76 -18.43 7.70
N GLU A 258 -9.26 -17.56 8.58
CA GLU A 258 -10.69 -17.21 8.68
C GLU A 258 -11.20 -16.53 7.40
N LEU A 259 -10.40 -15.65 6.78
CA LEU A 259 -10.74 -15.03 5.50
C LEU A 259 -10.80 -16.06 4.37
N LEU A 260 -9.80 -16.95 4.29
CA LEU A 260 -9.77 -18.04 3.32
C LEU A 260 -10.97 -18.99 3.48
N ALA A 261 -11.31 -19.36 4.72
CA ALA A 261 -12.47 -20.22 5.00
C ALA A 261 -13.82 -19.56 4.68
N SER A 262 -13.86 -18.22 4.67
CA SER A 262 -15.05 -17.45 4.30
C SER A 262 -15.21 -17.23 2.78
N ALA A 263 -14.21 -17.61 1.99
CA ALA A 263 -14.27 -17.49 0.55
C ALA A 263 -15.36 -18.43 -0.04
N PRO A 264 -16.05 -18.01 -1.11
CA PRO A 264 -17.01 -18.88 -1.78
C PRO A 264 -16.29 -20.16 -2.24
N GLN A 265 -16.78 -21.33 -1.82
CA GLN A 265 -16.26 -22.60 -2.29
C GLN A 265 -16.53 -22.69 -3.79
N THR A 266 -15.48 -22.65 -4.61
CA THR A 266 -15.60 -22.89 -6.05
C THR A 266 -16.09 -24.33 -6.21
N ALA A 267 -17.34 -24.52 -6.64
CA ALA A 267 -17.78 -25.83 -7.11
C ALA A 267 -16.88 -26.18 -8.31
N SER A 268 -16.02 -27.19 -8.16
CA SER A 268 -15.26 -27.74 -9.27
C SER A 268 -16.22 -28.06 -10.41
N ARG A 269 -16.02 -27.42 -11.56
CA ARG A 269 -16.55 -27.83 -12.84
C ARG A 269 -15.39 -28.13 -13.76
#